data_AF-A0A8T3MZC0-F1
#
_entry.id   AF-A0A8T3MZC0-F1
#
_cell.length_a   1.000
_cell.length_b   1.000
_cell.length_c   1.000
_cell.angle_alpha   90.00
_cell.angle_beta   90.00
_cell.angle_gamma   90.00
#
_symmetry.space_group_name_H-M   'P 1'
#
loop_
_entity.id
_entity.type
_entity.pdbx_description
1 polymer ?
#
loop_
_entity_poly.entity_id
_entity_poly.type
_entity_poly.pdbx_seq_one_letter_code
_entity_poly.pdbx_strand_id
1 'polypeptide(L)'
;DKRIPVAAGLAGGSSDAAATIDSALEAWGAALDPDTRSRVALGLGSDVPFFFAGGPALVEGRGERVTPLAGVGGSPGVLLVTPAVALPTGAVFEAFTMLRVANGGRGDGSARLSSEHLASELRSGLSVADLVARAGVLAAANDLLPAAAALVPTLIPFRRALFRLLGRPVGLSGSGPTLWTLYPSEAEAAEAAEAVGVAVREGRLAGPGGRPPFVAATTILGSDAPAPRASSDPAPMITIEPLTRRSAP
;
A
#
# COMPACT_ATOMS: atom_id res chain seq x y z
N ASP A 1 -1.09 -16.03 6.86
CA ASP A 1 -0.22 -15.15 7.69
C ASP A 1 -0.27 -13.69 7.25
N LYS A 2 -0.61 -12.79 8.17
CA LYS A 2 -0.61 -11.34 7.92
C LYS A 2 0.80 -10.78 8.06
N ARG A 3 1.42 -10.42 6.94
CA ARG A 3 2.73 -9.75 6.88
C ARG A 3 2.64 -8.21 6.85
N ILE A 4 1.43 -7.66 6.72
CA ILE A 4 1.18 -6.22 6.60
C ILE A 4 0.58 -5.70 7.92
N PRO A 5 1.10 -4.60 8.51
CA PRO A 5 0.52 -4.01 9.71
C PRO A 5 -0.94 -3.58 9.47
N VAL A 6 -1.82 -3.85 10.43
CA VAL A 6 -3.24 -3.50 10.36
C VAL A 6 -3.40 -1.98 10.36
N ALA A 7 -4.29 -1.45 9.51
CA ALA A 7 -4.61 -0.02 9.40
C ALA A 7 -3.39 0.89 9.07
N ALA A 8 -2.46 0.40 8.25
CA ALA A 8 -1.23 1.10 7.90
C ALA A 8 -1.34 2.02 6.65
N GLY A 9 -2.50 2.13 6.01
CA GLY A 9 -2.61 2.79 4.70
C GLY A 9 -2.09 1.95 3.53
N LEU A 10 -1.80 0.67 3.78
CA LEU A 10 -1.31 -0.31 2.80
C LEU A 10 -2.43 -1.23 2.25
N ALA A 11 -3.70 -0.84 2.46
CA ALA A 11 -4.89 -1.57 2.01
C ALA A 11 -4.95 -3.06 2.41
N GLY A 12 -4.33 -3.46 3.53
CA GLY A 12 -4.30 -4.86 3.98
C GLY A 12 -5.69 -5.50 4.20
N GLY A 13 -6.66 -4.75 4.72
CA GLY A 13 -8.04 -5.24 4.89
C GLY A 13 -8.78 -5.46 3.56
N SER A 14 -8.51 -4.62 2.57
CA SER A 14 -9.07 -4.76 1.22
C SER A 14 -8.45 -5.95 0.48
N SER A 15 -7.16 -6.22 0.72
CA SER A 15 -6.48 -7.44 0.23
C SER A 15 -7.10 -8.71 0.82
N ASP A 16 -7.36 -8.74 2.13
CA ASP A 16 -8.05 -9.87 2.79
C ASP A 16 -9.45 -10.09 2.21
N ALA A 17 -10.19 -9.01 1.96
CA ALA A 17 -11.53 -9.08 1.37
C ALA A 17 -11.51 -9.67 -0.05
N ALA A 18 -10.56 -9.24 -0.88
CA ALA A 18 -10.37 -9.79 -2.22
C ALA A 18 -10.01 -11.27 -2.17
N ALA A 19 -9.06 -11.66 -1.31
CA ALA A 19 -8.67 -13.06 -1.12
C ALA A 19 -9.84 -13.93 -0.61
N THR A 20 -10.70 -13.37 0.24
CA THR A 20 -11.91 -14.05 0.75
C THR A 20 -12.93 -14.30 -0.36
N ILE A 21 -13.14 -13.31 -1.24
CA ILE A 21 -14.01 -13.48 -2.43
C ILE A 21 -13.47 -14.63 -3.28
N ASP A 22 -12.17 -14.64 -3.58
CA ASP A 22 -11.56 -15.64 -4.45
C ASP A 22 -11.64 -17.04 -3.86
N SER A 23 -11.34 -17.16 -2.56
CA SER A 23 -11.43 -18.43 -1.84
C SER A 23 -12.87 -18.95 -1.76
N ALA A 24 -13.86 -18.07 -1.62
CA ALA A 24 -15.27 -18.46 -1.58
C ALA A 24 -15.76 -18.94 -2.95
N LEU A 25 -15.38 -18.26 -4.03
CA LEU A 25 -15.71 -18.69 -5.40
C LEU A 25 -15.10 -20.05 -5.72
N GLU A 26 -13.83 -20.26 -5.35
CA GLU A 26 -13.16 -21.56 -5.50
C GLU A 26 -13.86 -22.65 -4.68
N ALA A 27 -14.14 -22.40 -3.40
CA ALA A 27 -14.81 -23.37 -2.53
C ALA A 27 -16.23 -23.74 -2.98
N TRP A 28 -16.93 -22.82 -3.64
CA TRP A 28 -18.27 -23.07 -4.19
C TRP A 28 -18.25 -23.62 -5.62
N GLY A 29 -17.08 -23.74 -6.26
CA GLY A 29 -16.99 -24.07 -7.69
C GLY A 29 -17.74 -23.06 -8.57
N ALA A 30 -17.85 -21.81 -8.10
CA ALA A 30 -18.59 -20.75 -8.76
C ALA A 30 -17.65 -19.84 -9.53
N ALA A 31 -18.14 -19.31 -10.65
CA ALA A 31 -17.48 -18.24 -11.38
C ALA A 31 -18.42 -17.04 -11.46
N LEU A 32 -17.89 -15.86 -11.18
CA LEU A 32 -18.56 -14.60 -11.50
C LEU A 32 -17.90 -14.02 -12.74
N ASP A 33 -18.70 -13.44 -13.63
CA ASP A 33 -18.14 -12.58 -14.66
C ASP A 33 -17.39 -11.39 -14.02
N PRO A 34 -16.38 -10.83 -14.69
CA PRO A 34 -15.54 -9.77 -14.13
C PRO A 34 -16.32 -8.57 -13.61
N ASP A 35 -17.40 -8.17 -14.29
CA ASP A 35 -18.20 -7.01 -13.91
C ASP A 35 -18.98 -7.28 -12.61
N THR A 36 -19.58 -8.46 -12.49
CA THR A 36 -20.27 -8.88 -11.28
C THR A 36 -19.31 -9.00 -10.10
N ARG A 37 -18.13 -9.60 -10.30
CA ARG A 37 -17.08 -9.70 -9.27
C ARG A 37 -16.62 -8.32 -8.79
N SER A 38 -16.41 -7.39 -9.72
CA SER A 38 -16.03 -6.01 -9.40
C SER A 38 -17.13 -5.28 -8.61
N ARG A 39 -18.41 -5.43 -8.99
CA ARG A 39 -19.54 -4.84 -8.24
C ARG A 39 -19.65 -5.37 -6.81
N VAL A 40 -19.45 -6.68 -6.61
CA VAL A 40 -19.42 -7.28 -5.26
C VAL A 40 -18.27 -6.71 -4.44
N ALA A 41 -17.07 -6.64 -5.02
CA ALA A 41 -15.89 -6.07 -4.36
C ALA A 41 -16.08 -4.60 -3.97
N LEU A 42 -16.64 -3.77 -4.85
CA LEU A 42 -16.98 -2.37 -4.55
C LEU A 42 -17.95 -2.23 -3.37
N GLY A 43 -18.86 -3.19 -3.20
CA GLY A 43 -19.76 -3.25 -2.04
C GLY A 43 -19.04 -3.48 -0.71
N LEU A 44 -17.84 -4.07 -0.74
CA LEU A 44 -17.01 -4.31 0.45
C LEU A 44 -16.03 -3.16 0.71
N GLY A 45 -15.55 -2.49 -0.34
CA GLY A 45 -14.68 -1.32 -0.21
C GLY A 45 -14.11 -0.84 -1.55
N SER A 46 -13.77 0.44 -1.62
CA SER A 46 -13.21 1.11 -2.81
C SER A 46 -11.93 0.45 -3.32
N ASP A 47 -11.11 -0.07 -2.42
CA ASP A 47 -9.78 -0.57 -2.76
C ASP A 47 -9.79 -2.08 -3.07
N VAL A 48 -10.93 -2.77 -2.90
CA VAL A 48 -11.02 -4.22 -3.11
C VAL A 48 -10.87 -4.60 -4.59
N PRO A 49 -11.51 -3.91 -5.56
CA PRO A 49 -11.37 -4.24 -6.98
C PRO A 49 -9.92 -4.19 -7.49
N PHE A 50 -9.10 -3.31 -6.91
CA PHE A 50 -7.68 -3.17 -7.27
C PHE A 50 -6.91 -4.50 -7.12
N PHE A 51 -7.22 -5.28 -6.09
CA PHE A 51 -6.47 -6.52 -5.79
C PHE A 51 -6.69 -7.62 -6.84
N PHE A 52 -7.71 -7.51 -7.69
CA PHE A 52 -7.91 -8.43 -8.80
C PHE A 52 -6.96 -8.17 -9.98
N ALA A 53 -6.29 -7.01 -10.03
CA ALA A 53 -5.35 -6.69 -11.10
C ALA A 53 -4.02 -7.44 -11.00
N GLY A 54 -3.66 -7.93 -9.80
CA GLY A 54 -2.44 -8.73 -9.59
C GLY A 54 -1.11 -8.01 -9.81
N GLY A 55 -1.12 -6.67 -9.91
CA GLY A 55 0.02 -5.84 -10.23
C GLY A 55 -0.32 -4.35 -10.13
N PRO A 56 0.55 -3.44 -10.58
CA PRO A 56 0.23 -2.02 -10.62
C PRO A 56 -0.96 -1.76 -11.54
N ALA A 57 -1.81 -0.82 -11.14
CA ALA A 57 -2.98 -0.43 -11.90
C ALA A 57 -3.27 1.06 -11.71
N LEU A 58 -3.78 1.70 -12.76
CA LEU A 58 -4.40 3.02 -12.64
C LEU A 58 -5.82 2.82 -12.14
N VAL A 59 -6.10 3.35 -10.96
CA VAL A 59 -7.41 3.29 -10.31
C VAL A 59 -8.05 4.67 -10.37
N GLU A 60 -9.27 4.73 -10.93
CA GLU A 60 -10.02 5.97 -11.11
C GLU A 60 -11.40 5.89 -10.46
N GLY A 61 -12.02 7.07 -10.27
CA GLY A 61 -13.30 7.20 -9.60
C GLY A 61 -13.18 6.94 -8.10
N ARG A 62 -14.10 6.14 -7.56
CA ARG A 62 -14.06 5.59 -6.20
C ARG A 62 -13.44 4.20 -6.15
N GLY A 63 -12.74 3.75 -7.19
CA GLY A 63 -12.17 2.40 -7.28
C GLY A 63 -12.85 1.49 -8.30
N GLU A 64 -13.91 1.97 -8.96
CA GLU A 64 -14.69 1.19 -9.92
C GLU A 64 -14.02 1.02 -11.28
N ARG A 65 -13.06 1.89 -11.62
CA ARG A 65 -12.32 1.84 -12.88
C ARG A 65 -10.87 1.45 -12.60
N VAL A 66 -10.55 0.19 -12.80
CA VAL A 66 -9.21 -0.37 -12.60
C VAL A 66 -8.62 -0.72 -13.97
N THR A 67 -7.57 -0.01 -14.37
CA THR A 67 -6.82 -0.30 -15.61
C THR A 67 -5.47 -0.91 -15.23
N PRO A 68 -5.23 -2.22 -15.46
CA PRO A 68 -3.92 -2.82 -15.23
C PRO A 68 -2.81 -2.11 -16.00
N LEU A 69 -1.65 -1.97 -15.38
CA LEU A 69 -0.47 -1.36 -15.96
C LEU A 69 0.66 -2.39 -16.05
N ALA A 70 1.56 -2.18 -17.01
CA ALA A 70 2.85 -2.86 -16.97
C ALA A 70 3.59 -2.44 -15.69
N GLY A 71 4.27 -3.40 -15.05
CA GLY A 71 5.17 -3.12 -13.94
C GLY A 71 6.35 -2.26 -14.36
N VAL A 72 7.14 -1.84 -13.37
CA VAL A 72 8.46 -1.27 -13.61
C VAL A 72 9.37 -2.37 -14.12
N GLY A 73 10.23 -2.10 -15.10
CA GLY A 73 11.25 -3.08 -15.52
C GLY A 73 12.26 -3.29 -14.40
N GLY A 74 12.41 -4.52 -13.90
CA GLY A 74 13.22 -4.83 -12.71
C GLY A 74 12.44 -4.82 -11.38
N SER A 75 13.13 -4.78 -10.24
CA SER A 75 12.52 -4.91 -8.90
C SER A 75 13.01 -3.78 -7.97
N PRO A 76 12.41 -2.58 -8.05
CA PRO A 76 12.82 -1.46 -7.22
C PRO A 76 12.54 -1.76 -5.75
N GLY A 77 13.42 -1.30 -4.86
CA GLY A 77 13.23 -1.41 -3.42
C GLY A 77 12.31 -0.32 -2.88
N VAL A 78 11.58 -0.65 -1.83
CA VAL A 78 10.74 0.27 -1.07
C VAL A 78 11.02 0.06 0.41
N LEU A 79 11.33 1.15 1.10
CA LEU A 79 11.33 1.16 2.56
C LEU A 79 9.97 1.67 3.04
N LEU A 80 9.34 0.92 3.94
CA LEU A 80 8.11 1.28 4.63
C LEU A 80 8.44 1.61 6.08
N VAL A 81 8.01 2.79 6.54
CA VAL A 81 8.13 3.23 7.94
C VAL A 81 6.75 3.59 8.46
N THR A 82 6.19 2.75 9.32
CA THR A 82 4.85 2.92 9.90
C THR A 82 4.97 3.41 11.34
N PRO A 83 4.73 4.70 11.62
CA PRO A 83 4.76 5.19 12.98
C PRO A 83 3.61 4.59 13.81
N ALA A 84 3.84 4.42 15.10
CA ALA A 84 2.95 3.70 16.02
C ALA A 84 1.75 4.55 16.50
N VAL A 85 1.08 5.22 15.55
CA VAL A 85 -0.06 6.11 15.76
C VAL A 85 -1.26 5.58 14.99
N ALA A 86 -2.46 5.69 15.56
CA ALA A 86 -3.69 5.38 14.85
C ALA A 86 -4.08 6.55 13.95
N LEU A 87 -4.36 6.25 12.68
CA LEU A 87 -4.84 7.24 11.73
C LEU A 87 -6.01 6.64 10.92
N PRO A 88 -7.25 6.73 11.45
CA PRO A 88 -8.41 6.12 10.81
C PRO A 88 -8.69 6.76 9.45
N THR A 89 -8.86 5.93 8.40
CA THR A 89 -9.12 6.39 7.03
C THR A 89 -10.31 7.36 6.95
N GLY A 90 -11.42 7.06 7.64
CA GLY A 90 -12.60 7.93 7.67
C GLY A 90 -12.31 9.34 8.19
N ALA A 91 -11.54 9.45 9.28
CA ALA A 91 -11.16 10.75 9.85
C ALA A 91 -10.26 11.55 8.91
N VAL A 92 -9.35 10.89 8.18
CA VAL A 92 -8.49 11.55 7.19
C VAL A 92 -9.31 12.10 6.02
N PHE A 93 -10.28 11.34 5.51
CA PHE A 93 -11.16 11.80 4.42
C PHE A 93 -12.12 12.92 4.88
N GLU A 94 -12.58 12.88 6.13
CA GLU A 94 -13.35 13.96 6.73
C GLU A 94 -12.51 15.25 6.81
N ALA A 95 -11.31 15.17 7.38
CA ALA A 95 -10.38 16.29 7.45
C ALA A 95 -10.00 16.81 6.04
N PHE A 96 -9.81 15.92 5.07
CA PHE A 96 -9.56 16.30 3.67
C PHE A 96 -10.74 17.10 3.08
N THR A 97 -11.97 16.64 3.29
CA THR A 97 -13.18 17.35 2.88
C THR A 97 -13.25 18.74 3.50
N MET A 98 -13.00 18.84 4.80
CA MET A 98 -13.02 20.12 5.53
C MET A 98 -11.96 21.11 4.98
N LEU A 99 -10.73 20.64 4.76
CA LEU A 99 -9.66 21.46 4.18
C LEU A 99 -9.98 21.92 2.76
N ARG A 100 -10.60 21.05 1.94
CA ARG A 100 -11.07 21.42 0.60
C ARG A 100 -12.11 22.53 0.63
N VAL A 101 -13.10 22.43 1.52
CA VAL A 101 -14.13 23.46 1.69
C VAL A 101 -13.50 24.78 2.13
N ALA A 102 -12.58 24.73 3.11
CA ALA A 102 -11.88 25.91 3.61
C ALA A 102 -11.03 26.61 2.52
N ASN A 103 -10.47 25.85 1.57
CA ASN A 103 -9.68 26.38 0.46
C ASN A 103 -10.52 26.78 -0.77
N GLY A 104 -11.85 26.86 -0.63
CA GLY A 104 -12.75 27.25 -1.72
C GLY A 104 -12.77 26.24 -2.88
N GLY A 105 -12.55 24.96 -2.58
CA GLY A 105 -12.51 23.89 -3.57
C GLY A 105 -11.24 23.85 -4.44
N ARG A 106 -10.23 24.67 -4.14
CA ARG A 106 -8.94 24.68 -4.84
C ARG A 106 -7.96 23.71 -4.17
N GLY A 107 -7.16 22.99 -4.97
CA GLY A 107 -6.04 22.17 -4.47
C GLY A 107 -6.13 20.68 -4.79
N ASP A 108 -7.01 20.27 -5.69
CA ASP A 108 -7.16 18.92 -6.18
C ASP A 108 -6.65 18.79 -7.63
N GLY A 109 -5.90 17.71 -7.90
CA GLY A 109 -5.48 17.37 -9.25
C GLY A 109 -3.98 17.12 -9.42
N SER A 110 -3.13 17.55 -8.49
CA SER A 110 -1.71 17.16 -8.50
C SER A 110 -1.53 15.65 -8.42
N ALA A 111 -2.27 14.98 -7.52
CA ALA A 111 -2.24 13.53 -7.43
C ALA A 111 -2.79 12.87 -8.70
N ARG A 112 -3.88 13.40 -9.28
CA ARG A 112 -4.46 12.90 -10.53
C ARG A 112 -3.46 12.99 -11.70
N LEU A 113 -2.93 14.19 -11.96
CA LEU A 113 -1.99 14.42 -13.07
C LEU A 113 -0.72 13.59 -12.90
N SER A 114 -0.19 13.49 -11.68
CA SER A 114 0.98 12.65 -11.41
C SER A 114 0.69 11.17 -11.64
N SER A 115 -0.51 10.70 -11.27
CA SER A 115 -0.92 9.30 -11.46
C SER A 115 -1.12 8.97 -12.94
N GLU A 116 -1.76 9.86 -13.70
CA GLU A 116 -1.93 9.72 -15.15
C GLU A 116 -0.59 9.71 -15.87
N HIS A 117 0.33 10.60 -15.47
CA HIS A 117 1.68 10.66 -16.01
C HIS A 117 2.48 9.39 -15.70
N LEU A 118 2.50 8.95 -14.45
CA LEU A 118 3.17 7.71 -14.04
C LEU A 118 2.59 6.49 -14.79
N ALA A 119 1.26 6.42 -14.95
CA ALA A 119 0.62 5.36 -15.73
C ALA A 119 1.03 5.39 -17.21
N SER A 120 1.23 6.58 -17.79
CA SER A 120 1.79 6.71 -19.13
C SER A 120 3.23 6.20 -19.20
N GLU A 121 4.08 6.59 -18.24
CA GLU A 121 5.49 6.17 -18.20
C GLU A 121 5.62 4.65 -17.99
N LEU A 122 4.83 4.07 -17.09
CA LEU A 122 4.77 2.61 -16.87
C LEU A 122 4.39 1.86 -18.15
N ARG A 123 3.39 2.36 -18.90
CA ARG A 123 3.02 1.77 -20.21
C ARG A 123 4.13 1.85 -21.25
N SER A 124 5.02 2.83 -21.15
CA SER A 124 6.18 2.97 -22.03
C SER A 124 7.43 2.21 -21.54
N GLY A 125 7.35 1.44 -20.46
CA GLY A 125 8.49 0.68 -19.92
C GLY A 125 9.40 1.51 -19.01
N LEU A 126 8.81 2.17 -18.01
CA LEU A 126 9.54 2.91 -16.98
C LEU A 126 10.62 2.04 -16.33
N SER A 127 11.86 2.55 -16.29
CA SER A 127 12.97 1.88 -15.61
C SER A 127 12.95 2.13 -14.11
N VAL A 128 13.62 1.27 -13.34
CA VAL A 128 13.85 1.51 -11.90
C VAL A 128 14.52 2.87 -11.64
N ALA A 129 15.52 3.22 -12.44
CA ALA A 129 16.28 4.47 -12.27
C ALA A 129 15.37 5.69 -12.44
N ASP A 130 14.51 5.67 -13.46
CA ASP A 130 13.57 6.76 -13.72
C ASP A 130 12.51 6.82 -12.62
N LEU A 131 11.98 5.68 -12.15
CA LEU A 131 11.04 5.66 -11.02
C LEU A 131 11.66 6.30 -9.76
N VAL A 132 12.90 5.94 -9.43
CA VAL A 132 13.61 6.52 -8.28
C VAL A 132 13.84 8.02 -8.48
N ALA A 133 14.17 8.46 -9.70
CA ALA A 133 14.32 9.88 -10.02
C ALA A 133 12.99 10.67 -9.86
N ARG A 134 11.83 10.02 -10.09
CA ARG A 134 10.50 10.61 -9.88
C ARG A 134 10.04 10.63 -8.43
N ALA A 135 10.76 10.01 -7.48
CA ALA A 135 10.32 9.84 -6.10
C ALA A 135 9.88 11.15 -5.42
N GLY A 136 10.52 12.29 -5.74
CA GLY A 136 10.13 13.60 -5.21
C GLY A 136 8.74 14.06 -5.65
N VAL A 137 8.42 13.89 -6.93
CA VAL A 137 7.10 14.22 -7.49
C VAL A 137 6.05 13.28 -6.92
N LEU A 138 6.34 11.98 -6.90
CA LEU A 138 5.43 10.96 -6.37
C LEU A 138 5.16 11.15 -4.87
N ALA A 139 6.17 11.53 -4.08
CA ALA A 139 6.01 11.80 -2.66
C ALA A 139 5.17 13.04 -2.36
N ALA A 140 5.09 13.99 -3.30
CA ALA A 140 4.22 15.16 -3.23
C ALA A 140 2.80 14.88 -3.76
N ALA A 141 2.64 13.84 -4.58
CA ALA A 141 1.39 13.46 -5.24
C ALA A 141 0.43 12.67 -4.32
N ASN A 142 0.28 13.09 -3.07
CA ASN A 142 -0.73 12.54 -2.16
C ASN A 142 -1.51 13.70 -1.51
N ASP A 143 -2.72 13.92 -2.03
CA ASP A 143 -3.61 15.00 -1.61
C ASP A 143 -4.13 14.80 -0.16
N LEU A 144 -3.98 13.61 0.44
CA LEU A 144 -4.36 13.32 1.83
C LEU A 144 -3.28 13.70 2.85
N LEU A 145 -2.05 14.00 2.42
CA LEU A 145 -0.96 14.34 3.35
C LEU A 145 -1.29 15.55 4.26
N PRO A 146 -1.86 16.67 3.78
CA PRO A 146 -2.25 17.77 4.65
C PRO A 146 -3.30 17.36 5.70
N ALA A 147 -4.27 16.53 5.32
CA ALA A 147 -5.31 16.04 6.23
C ALA A 147 -4.73 15.10 7.30
N ALA A 148 -3.87 14.16 6.89
CA ALA A 148 -3.14 13.29 7.81
C ALA A 148 -2.27 14.09 8.80
N ALA A 149 -1.60 15.14 8.31
CA ALA A 149 -0.77 16.02 9.13
C ALA A 149 -1.58 16.87 10.12
N ALA A 150 -2.81 17.27 9.76
CA ALA A 150 -3.70 17.99 10.66
C ALA A 150 -4.14 17.11 11.84
N LEU A 151 -4.38 15.82 11.60
CA LEU A 151 -4.75 14.85 12.65
C LEU A 151 -3.54 14.38 13.47
N VAL A 152 -2.36 14.29 12.86
CA VAL A 152 -1.11 13.90 13.52
C VAL A 152 -0.05 14.98 13.29
N PRO A 153 -0.02 16.07 14.10
CA PRO A 153 0.90 17.18 13.89
C PRO A 153 2.38 16.79 13.90
N THR A 154 2.75 15.71 14.60
CA THR A 154 4.11 15.16 14.64
C THR A 154 4.51 14.40 13.36
N LEU A 155 3.57 14.13 12.44
CA LEU A 155 3.84 13.41 11.19
C LEU A 155 4.81 14.19 10.28
N ILE A 156 4.65 15.51 10.16
CA ILE A 156 5.53 16.34 9.32
C ILE A 156 6.95 16.44 9.90
N PRO A 157 7.16 16.73 11.20
CA PRO A 157 8.47 16.63 11.83
C PRO A 157 9.15 15.27 11.62
N PHE A 158 8.40 14.17 11.81
CA PHE A 158 8.90 12.81 11.62
C PHE A 158 9.31 12.54 10.17
N ARG A 159 8.45 12.89 9.21
CA ARG A 159 8.74 12.80 7.77
C ARG A 159 9.99 13.59 7.39
N ARG A 160 10.17 14.80 7.94
CA ARG A 160 11.38 15.62 7.72
C ARG A 160 12.63 14.99 8.36
N ALA A 161 12.49 14.36 9.52
CA ALA A 161 13.59 13.65 10.16
C ALA A 161 14.03 12.42 9.35
N LEU A 162 13.07 11.64 8.82
CA LEU A 162 13.36 10.55 7.88
C LEU A 162 14.04 11.06 6.61
N PHE A 163 13.55 12.15 6.01
CA PHE A 163 14.19 12.76 4.83
C PHE A 163 15.65 13.13 5.11
N ARG A 164 15.94 13.76 6.26
CA ARG A 164 17.32 14.13 6.64
C ARG A 164 18.20 12.91 6.89
N LEU A 165 17.66 11.85 7.48
CA LEU A 165 18.39 10.62 7.76
C LEU A 165 18.71 9.84 6.48
N LEU A 166 17.74 9.74 5.58
CA LEU A 166 17.81 8.87 4.40
C LEU A 166 18.35 9.58 3.16
N GLY A 167 18.36 10.92 3.15
CA GLY A 167 18.75 11.72 1.99
C GLY A 167 17.83 11.53 0.78
N ARG A 168 16.60 11.03 0.99
CA ARG A 168 15.67 10.63 -0.07
C ARG A 168 14.27 11.18 0.17
N PRO A 169 13.48 11.46 -0.88
CA PRO A 169 12.08 11.85 -0.74
C PRO A 169 11.27 10.82 0.05
N VAL A 170 10.38 11.31 0.91
CA VAL A 170 9.52 10.49 1.75
C VAL A 170 8.06 10.78 1.40
N GLY A 171 7.32 9.78 0.94
CA GLY A 171 5.90 9.90 0.63
C GLY A 171 5.01 9.32 1.73
N LEU A 172 3.73 9.70 1.75
CA LEU A 172 2.70 9.05 2.55
C LEU A 172 1.99 8.00 1.68
N SER A 173 1.74 6.81 2.23
CA SER A 173 0.94 5.77 1.56
C SER A 173 -0.54 5.93 1.91
N GLY A 174 -1.38 6.19 0.91
CA GLY A 174 -2.83 6.37 1.09
C GLY A 174 -3.16 7.44 2.14
N SER A 175 -4.10 7.11 3.04
CA SER A 175 -4.46 7.93 4.20
C SER A 175 -3.43 7.88 5.34
N GLY A 176 -2.40 7.03 5.23
CA GLY A 176 -1.38 6.82 6.26
C GLY A 176 -1.75 5.74 7.29
N PRO A 177 -0.94 5.62 8.36
CA PRO A 177 0.20 6.47 8.71
C PRO A 177 1.52 6.07 8.05
N THR A 178 1.57 5.01 7.22
CA THR A 178 2.81 4.52 6.61
C THR A 178 3.45 5.55 5.69
N LEU A 179 4.74 5.79 5.92
CA LEU A 179 5.61 6.54 5.03
C LEU A 179 6.43 5.57 4.17
N TRP A 180 6.76 5.98 2.96
CA TRP A 180 7.57 5.19 2.03
C TRP A 180 8.71 5.99 1.41
N THR A 181 9.78 5.30 1.04
CA THR A 181 10.89 5.83 0.22
C THR A 181 11.32 4.80 -0.83
N LEU A 182 11.77 5.27 -1.99
CA LEU A 182 12.16 4.41 -3.13
C LEU A 182 13.68 4.21 -3.21
N TYR A 183 14.06 3.00 -3.57
CA TYR A 183 15.44 2.55 -3.76
C TYR A 183 15.58 1.78 -5.09
N PRO A 184 16.78 1.74 -5.69
CA PRO A 184 17.04 0.93 -6.86
C PRO A 184 16.87 -0.58 -6.63
N SER A 185 17.02 -1.06 -5.39
CA SER A 185 16.90 -2.48 -5.05
C SER A 185 16.38 -2.71 -3.63
N GLU A 186 15.82 -3.90 -3.36
CA GLU A 186 15.40 -4.32 -2.02
C GLU A 186 16.58 -4.32 -1.02
N ALA A 187 17.79 -4.68 -1.47
CA ALA A 187 18.99 -4.67 -0.64
C ALA A 187 19.31 -3.26 -0.11
N GLU A 188 19.27 -2.23 -0.97
CA GLU A 188 19.47 -0.84 -0.54
C GLU A 188 18.33 -0.35 0.37
N ALA A 189 17.10 -0.81 0.15
CA ALA A 189 16.00 -0.53 1.06
C ALA A 189 16.21 -1.19 2.44
N ALA A 190 16.80 -2.38 2.49
CA ALA A 190 17.13 -3.09 3.73
C ALA A 190 18.25 -2.40 4.50
N GLU A 191 19.30 -1.92 3.83
CA GLU A 191 20.35 -1.10 4.47
C GLU A 191 19.76 0.17 5.10
N ALA A 192 18.82 0.82 4.39
CA ALA A 192 18.12 1.97 4.92
C ALA A 192 17.20 1.62 6.11
N ALA A 193 16.56 0.44 6.09
CA ALA A 193 15.77 -0.06 7.22
C ALA A 193 16.63 -0.20 8.49
N GLU A 194 17.84 -0.75 8.35
CA GLU A 194 18.81 -0.85 9.45
C GLU A 194 19.22 0.54 9.96
N ALA A 195 19.49 1.49 9.07
CA ALA A 195 19.83 2.86 9.45
C ALA A 195 18.71 3.56 10.25
N VAL A 196 17.44 3.34 9.86
CA VAL A 196 16.27 3.81 10.62
C VAL A 196 16.21 3.12 11.98
N GLY A 197 16.39 1.80 12.03
CA GLY A 197 16.40 1.02 13.27
C GLY A 197 17.46 1.50 14.26
N VAL A 198 18.68 1.78 13.78
CA VAL A 198 19.77 2.38 14.59
C VAL A 198 19.36 3.75 15.11
N ALA A 199 18.85 4.63 14.25
CA ALA A 199 18.45 5.99 14.64
C ALA A 199 17.32 6.01 15.69
N VAL A 200 16.38 5.06 15.62
CA VAL A 200 15.32 4.89 16.64
C VAL A 200 15.91 4.42 17.97
N ARG A 201 16.77 3.38 17.95
CA ARG A 201 17.40 2.85 19.18
C ARG A 201 18.26 3.89 19.90
N GLU A 202 18.94 4.74 19.15
CA GLU A 202 19.78 5.82 19.68
C GLU A 202 18.98 7.09 20.04
N GLY A 203 17.65 7.09 19.88
CA GLY A 203 16.81 8.25 20.18
C GLY A 203 16.99 9.43 19.22
N ARG A 204 17.73 9.27 18.12
CA ARG A 204 17.91 10.30 17.08
C ARG A 204 16.68 10.46 16.18
N LEU A 205 15.80 9.46 16.16
CA LEU A 205 14.55 9.48 15.42
C LEU A 205 13.38 9.08 16.35
N ALA A 206 12.56 10.06 16.74
CA ALA A 206 11.36 9.85 17.53
C ALA A 206 10.12 9.78 16.63
N GLY A 207 9.41 8.64 16.67
CA GLY A 207 8.17 8.43 15.93
C GLY A 207 6.95 9.07 16.60
N PRO A 208 5.93 9.49 15.81
CA PRO A 208 4.59 9.79 16.32
C PRO A 208 4.05 8.65 17.19
N GLY A 209 3.38 9.00 18.30
CA GLY A 209 2.79 8.02 19.22
C GLY A 209 3.75 7.47 20.28
N GLY A 210 5.00 7.94 20.35
CA GLY A 210 5.93 7.67 21.46
C GLY A 210 6.47 6.24 21.54
N ARG A 211 6.14 5.39 20.56
CA ARG A 211 6.66 4.03 20.42
C ARG A 211 7.48 3.91 19.13
N PRO A 212 8.43 2.96 19.05
CA PRO A 212 9.19 2.70 17.83
C PRO A 212 8.26 2.47 16.62
N PRO A 213 8.58 3.04 15.44
CA PRO A 213 7.86 2.72 14.22
C PRO A 213 8.12 1.27 13.80
N PHE A 214 7.17 0.66 13.10
CA PHE A 214 7.46 -0.54 12.30
C PHE A 214 8.25 -0.14 11.06
N VAL A 215 9.28 -0.91 10.72
CA VAL A 215 10.18 -0.65 9.60
C VAL A 215 10.31 -1.93 8.79
N ALA A 216 10.13 -1.85 7.47
CA ALA A 216 10.29 -2.99 6.57
C ALA A 216 10.83 -2.55 5.22
N ALA A 217 11.77 -3.31 4.68
CA ALA A 217 12.15 -3.25 3.27
C ALA A 217 11.34 -4.28 2.48
N THR A 218 10.98 -3.92 1.25
CA THR A 218 10.27 -4.79 0.30
C THR A 218 10.59 -4.33 -1.12
N THR A 219 10.05 -5.02 -2.13
CA THR A 219 10.11 -4.59 -3.53
C THR A 219 8.73 -4.31 -4.11
N ILE A 220 8.67 -3.49 -5.18
CA ILE A 220 7.50 -3.41 -6.05
C ILE A 220 7.64 -4.53 -7.08
N LEU A 221 6.59 -5.34 -7.25
CA LEU A 221 6.58 -6.37 -8.27
C LEU A 221 6.83 -5.76 -9.66
N GLY A 222 7.90 -6.19 -10.29
CA GLY A 222 8.27 -5.78 -11.64
C GLY A 222 7.40 -6.40 -12.72
N SER A 223 7.56 -5.91 -13.96
CA SER A 223 6.96 -6.52 -15.15
C SER A 223 7.38 -7.99 -15.37
N ASP A 224 8.50 -8.40 -14.77
CA ASP A 224 9.08 -9.74 -14.91
C ASP A 224 8.63 -10.72 -13.82
N ALA A 225 7.76 -10.28 -12.90
CA ALA A 225 7.20 -11.15 -11.88
C ALA A 225 6.26 -12.18 -12.55
N PRO A 226 6.35 -13.47 -12.20
CA PRO A 226 5.43 -14.46 -12.73
C PRO A 226 3.99 -14.05 -12.41
N ALA A 227 3.10 -14.12 -13.41
CA ALA A 227 1.68 -13.88 -13.21
C ALA A 227 1.19 -14.67 -11.98
N PRO A 228 0.30 -14.10 -11.15
CA PRO A 228 -0.27 -14.84 -10.03
C PRO A 228 -0.84 -16.15 -10.58
N ARG A 229 -0.36 -17.28 -10.07
CA ARG A 229 -0.79 -18.60 -10.55
C ARG A 229 -2.30 -18.69 -10.39
N ALA A 230 -3.02 -18.74 -11.50
CA ALA A 230 -4.35 -19.32 -11.50
C ALA A 230 -4.16 -20.78 -11.08
N SER A 231 -4.57 -21.13 -9.86
CA SER A 231 -4.57 -22.49 -9.35
C SER A 231 -5.44 -23.35 -10.28
N SER A 232 -4.81 -24.10 -11.18
CA SER A 232 -5.46 -25.07 -12.05
C SER A 232 -5.11 -26.52 -11.68
N ASP A 233 -4.40 -26.73 -10.57
CA ASP A 233 -4.11 -28.07 -10.06
C ASP A 233 -5.00 -28.36 -8.84
N PRO A 234 -5.86 -29.39 -8.89
CA PRO A 234 -6.63 -29.80 -7.73
C PRO A 234 -5.65 -30.29 -6.65
N ALA A 235 -5.60 -29.57 -5.53
CA ALA A 235 -4.86 -30.01 -4.36
C ALA A 235 -5.35 -31.40 -3.92
N PRO A 236 -4.46 -32.33 -3.53
CA PRO A 236 -4.88 -33.65 -3.08
C PRO A 236 -5.77 -33.52 -1.85
N MET A 237 -6.93 -34.17 -1.91
CA MET A 237 -7.94 -34.20 -0.87
C MET A 237 -7.34 -34.72 0.45
N ILE A 238 -7.05 -33.81 1.38
CA ILE A 238 -6.64 -34.17 2.75
C ILE A 238 -7.92 -34.44 3.54
N THR A 239 -8.20 -35.73 3.78
CA THR A 239 -9.24 -36.17 4.71
C THR A 239 -8.78 -35.90 6.14
N ILE A 240 -9.47 -35.00 6.84
CA ILE A 240 -9.27 -34.77 8.28
C ILE A 240 -10.25 -35.66 9.04
N GLU A 241 -9.74 -36.70 9.72
CA GLU A 241 -10.53 -37.43 10.71
C GLU A 241 -10.63 -36.63 12.03
N PRO A 242 -11.80 -36.62 12.69
CA PRO A 242 -11.97 -35.90 13.95
C PRO A 242 -11.26 -36.63 15.10
N LEU A 243 -10.37 -35.89 15.77
CA LEU A 243 -9.76 -36.27 17.05
C LEU A 243 -10.87 -36.49 18.10
N THR A 244 -11.22 -37.76 18.32
CA THR A 244 -12.06 -38.16 19.45
C THR A 244 -11.30 -37.94 20.75
N ARG A 245 -11.97 -37.25 21.68
CA ARG A 245 -11.47 -36.88 23.00
C ARG A 245 -11.00 -38.13 23.76
N ARG A 246 -9.74 -38.15 24.20
CA ARG A 246 -9.33 -39.00 25.32
C ARG A 246 -9.88 -38.40 26.61
N SER A 247 -10.92 -39.01 27.15
CA SER A 247 -11.36 -38.85 28.53
C SER A 247 -10.57 -39.79 29.44
N ALA A 248 -10.03 -39.24 30.53
CA ALA A 248 -9.72 -39.93 31.79
C ALA A 248 -9.38 -38.85 32.84
N PRO A 249 -9.65 -39.06 34.14
CA PRO A 249 -9.82 -40.35 34.82
C PRO A 249 -11.27 -40.86 34.87
#